data_AF-A0A395YTP7-F1
#
_entry.id   AF-A0A395YTP7-F1
#
_cell.length_a   1.000
_cell.length_b   1.000
_cell.length_c   1.000
_cell.angle_alpha   90.00
_cell.angle_beta   90.00
_cell.angle_gamma   90.00
#
_symmetry.space_group_name_H-M   'P 1'
#
loop_
_entity.id
_entity.type
_entity.pdbx_description
1 polymer ?
#
loop_
_entity_poly.entity_id
_entity_poly.type
_entity_poly.pdbx_seq_one_letter_code
_entity_poly.pdbx_strand_id
1 'polypeptide(L)'
;MPDILQQCLVRIYVNMGWDLVTSRNIYQGKLPEDMMYPTFSELCDEIERYVESSDFEGEARGNYKGAMLSRLQSFTTGSKGLLLNTSRSTPVKRWFTSRKNVIIELDALAEDADKCIVMGTLLTQYFQYIKCCVPGTDHHRMRHMIVLEEAHHLFMEDTESSNGSSARKQMVETLNNMLAEIREYGEGVIIVDQSPSRVSEGIIKNTGTKIVHRVDSGRDMEMMRSALLLEDKDKVTAALERGTALVRYGEMEAPIKIAVNLCSRKEAFVLEKLKDEKDEKTFSIRSAVDTMLLNPALCKELKAVCGKFVLQAFFDGLPGIREGMKILWRRCDLLISSHGYQELAVVCGSGRITAVLVSYGVSKFLADEYPEQYFFHKIALMYIRRLIDLETAPGHQITGNEFQMFADFRTVQIHDRLASIYAYSQDPAICDIVGGCREMTMYCGILRDVISGLRAKNSLGHGRHKGRKRN
;
A
#
# COMPACT_ATOMS: atom_id res chain seq x y z
N MET A 1 15.07 -13.56 -12.34
CA MET A 1 15.25 -12.68 -11.16
C MET A 1 14.20 -11.58 -11.02
N PRO A 2 13.64 -10.94 -12.07
CA PRO A 2 12.44 -10.08 -11.97
C PRO A 2 11.15 -10.82 -11.54
N ASP A 3 11.17 -12.15 -11.57
CA ASP A 3 10.00 -13.02 -11.49
C ASP A 3 9.43 -13.17 -10.07
N ILE A 4 10.24 -13.12 -9.01
CA ILE A 4 9.76 -13.37 -7.63
C ILE A 4 8.77 -12.30 -7.16
N LEU A 5 9.09 -11.02 -7.37
CA LEU A 5 8.20 -9.92 -6.99
C LEU A 5 6.87 -10.01 -7.75
N GLN A 6 6.94 -10.27 -9.07
CA GLN A 6 5.76 -10.45 -9.89
C GLN A 6 4.92 -11.64 -9.42
N GLN A 7 5.54 -12.77 -9.09
CA GLN A 7 4.85 -13.94 -8.56
C GLN A 7 4.20 -13.67 -7.19
N CYS A 8 4.90 -12.98 -6.29
CA CYS A 8 4.35 -12.59 -4.99
C CYS A 8 3.16 -11.62 -5.16
N LEU A 9 3.25 -10.66 -6.09
CA LEU A 9 2.14 -9.78 -6.45
C LEU A 9 0.94 -10.57 -6.99
N VAL A 10 1.16 -11.48 -7.95
CA VAL A 10 0.07 -12.33 -8.48
C VAL A 10 -0.55 -13.16 -7.36
N ARG A 11 0.27 -13.82 -6.54
CA ARG A 11 -0.17 -14.70 -5.47
C ARG A 11 -0.97 -13.95 -4.41
N ILE A 12 -0.53 -12.78 -3.97
CA ILE A 12 -1.26 -12.02 -2.95
C ILE A 12 -2.64 -11.57 -3.46
N TYR A 13 -2.76 -11.11 -4.71
CA TYR A 13 -4.05 -10.72 -5.28
C TYR A 13 -4.98 -11.93 -5.44
N VAL A 14 -4.50 -13.05 -5.98
CA VAL A 14 -5.27 -14.30 -6.11
C VAL A 14 -5.74 -14.78 -4.75
N ASN A 15 -4.85 -14.76 -3.76
CA ASN A 15 -5.15 -15.16 -2.40
C ASN A 15 -6.17 -14.24 -1.70
N MET A 16 -6.21 -12.96 -2.07
CA MET A 16 -7.26 -12.02 -1.67
C MET A 16 -8.55 -12.17 -2.47
N GLY A 17 -8.64 -13.16 -3.36
CA GLY A 17 -9.86 -13.51 -4.09
C GLY A 17 -10.04 -12.79 -5.42
N TRP A 18 -9.00 -12.14 -5.94
CA TRP A 18 -9.05 -11.54 -7.28
C TRP A 18 -8.91 -12.59 -8.37
N ASP A 19 -9.89 -12.62 -9.25
CA ASP A 19 -9.78 -13.26 -10.55
C ASP A 19 -9.08 -12.29 -11.52
N LEU A 20 -7.87 -12.65 -11.93
CA LEU A 20 -7.02 -11.82 -12.80
C LEU A 20 -7.53 -11.74 -14.24
N VAL A 21 -8.41 -12.64 -14.66
CA VAL A 21 -9.02 -12.61 -16.01
C VAL A 21 -10.22 -11.69 -16.02
N THR A 22 -11.12 -11.83 -15.05
CA THR A 22 -12.35 -11.03 -15.00
C THR A 22 -12.20 -9.70 -14.28
N SER A 23 -11.07 -9.48 -13.58
CA SER A 23 -10.84 -8.33 -12.70
C SER A 23 -11.95 -8.15 -11.66
N ARG A 24 -12.48 -9.27 -11.13
CA ARG A 24 -13.50 -9.28 -10.08
C ARG A 24 -12.98 -9.99 -8.84
N ASN A 25 -13.38 -9.51 -7.68
CA ASN A 25 -13.07 -10.15 -6.41
C ASN A 25 -14.24 -11.04 -5.96
N ILE A 26 -13.98 -12.31 -5.66
CA ILE A 26 -15.01 -13.28 -5.24
C ILE A 26 -15.64 -12.96 -3.87
N TYR A 27 -15.02 -12.08 -3.10
CA TYR A 27 -15.49 -11.59 -1.81
C TYR A 27 -16.22 -10.24 -1.91
N GLN A 28 -16.47 -9.74 -3.12
CA GLN A 28 -17.27 -8.55 -3.33
C GLN A 28 -18.66 -8.71 -2.67
N GLY A 29 -19.05 -7.71 -1.87
CA GLY A 29 -20.29 -7.74 -1.07
C GLY A 29 -20.20 -8.54 0.24
N LYS A 30 -19.10 -9.27 0.49
CA LYS A 30 -18.81 -9.95 1.76
C LYS A 30 -17.79 -9.20 2.60
N LEU A 31 -16.80 -8.59 1.94
CA LEU A 31 -15.81 -7.72 2.58
C LEU A 31 -16.03 -6.26 2.19
N PRO A 32 -15.68 -5.31 3.08
CA PRO A 32 -15.46 -3.92 2.70
C PRO A 32 -14.44 -3.82 1.55
N GLU A 33 -14.64 -2.86 0.64
CA GLU A 33 -13.79 -2.70 -0.52
C GLU A 33 -12.32 -2.44 -0.17
N ASP A 34 -12.09 -1.64 0.87
CA ASP A 34 -10.77 -1.36 1.43
C ASP A 34 -10.13 -2.57 2.13
N MET A 35 -10.79 -3.72 2.23
CA MET A 35 -10.16 -4.97 2.72
C MET A 35 -9.87 -5.95 1.59
N MET A 36 -10.27 -5.65 0.35
CA MET A 36 -10.07 -6.53 -0.80
C MET A 36 -8.71 -6.33 -1.48
N TYR A 37 -8.01 -5.23 -1.20
CA TYR A 37 -6.72 -4.90 -1.81
C TYR A 37 -5.55 -5.15 -0.85
N PRO A 38 -4.40 -5.61 -1.35
CA PRO A 38 -3.23 -5.82 -0.52
C PRO A 38 -2.53 -4.52 -0.14
N THR A 39 -1.84 -4.54 0.99
CA THR A 39 -0.89 -3.48 1.39
C THR A 39 0.57 -3.90 1.16
N PHE A 40 1.51 -2.95 1.23
CA PHE A 40 2.94 -3.25 1.15
C PHE A 40 3.42 -4.15 2.29
N SER A 41 2.87 -4.01 3.50
CA SER A 41 3.18 -4.92 4.62
C SER A 41 2.75 -6.35 4.30
N GLU A 42 1.57 -6.54 3.71
CA GLU A 42 1.10 -7.88 3.34
C GLU A 42 1.93 -8.46 2.18
N LEU A 43 2.41 -7.62 1.26
CA LEU A 43 3.35 -8.03 0.21
C LEU A 43 4.72 -8.44 0.78
N CYS A 44 5.24 -7.70 1.77
CA CYS A 44 6.46 -8.10 2.48
C CYS A 44 6.29 -9.47 3.14
N ASP A 45 5.17 -9.69 3.83
CA ASP A 45 4.85 -10.98 4.46
C ASP A 45 4.73 -12.11 3.42
N GLU A 46 4.20 -11.81 2.23
CA GLU A 46 4.16 -12.77 1.13
C GLU A 46 5.55 -13.12 0.60
N ILE A 47 6.41 -12.13 0.42
CA ILE A 47 7.78 -12.33 -0.06
C ILE A 47 8.58 -13.15 0.96
N GLU A 48 8.44 -12.84 2.25
CA GLU A 48 9.09 -13.61 3.32
C GLU A 48 8.70 -15.09 3.26
N ARG A 49 7.39 -15.37 3.19
CA ARG A 49 6.89 -16.75 3.08
C ARG A 49 7.30 -17.43 1.80
N TYR A 50 7.19 -16.76 0.66
CA TYR A 50 7.58 -17.31 -0.64
C TYR A 50 9.06 -17.70 -0.62
N VAL A 51 9.94 -16.78 -0.21
CA VAL A 51 11.39 -17.04 -0.11
C VAL A 51 11.69 -18.17 0.86
N GLU A 52 10.99 -18.27 2.00
CA GLU A 52 11.13 -19.35 3.00
C GLU A 52 10.61 -20.72 2.53
N SER A 53 9.67 -20.74 1.59
CA SER A 53 9.16 -21.97 0.97
C SER A 53 9.92 -22.41 -0.30
N SER A 54 10.69 -21.51 -0.90
CA SER A 54 11.42 -21.76 -2.15
C SER A 54 12.72 -22.55 -1.92
N ASP A 55 13.20 -23.25 -2.96
CA ASP A 55 14.48 -24.01 -2.99
C ASP A 55 15.75 -23.13 -2.96
N PHE A 56 15.65 -21.85 -2.56
CA PHE A 56 16.82 -20.98 -2.47
C PHE A 56 17.71 -21.40 -1.28
N GLU A 57 18.94 -21.80 -1.56
CA GLU A 57 19.91 -22.22 -0.55
C GLU A 57 20.76 -21.05 0.00
N GLY A 58 21.08 -21.14 1.30
CA GLY A 58 22.17 -20.40 1.95
C GLY A 58 22.18 -18.88 1.76
N GLU A 59 23.31 -18.37 1.30
CA GLU A 59 23.66 -16.94 1.22
C GLU A 59 22.83 -16.19 0.15
N ALA A 60 22.46 -16.86 -0.94
CA ALA A 60 21.60 -16.29 -1.97
C ALA A 60 20.25 -15.89 -1.37
N ARG A 61 19.60 -16.78 -0.61
CA ARG A 61 18.33 -16.52 0.06
C ARG A 61 18.39 -15.29 0.96
N GLY A 62 19.44 -15.19 1.79
CA GLY A 62 19.64 -14.09 2.72
C GLY A 62 19.85 -12.75 2.00
N ASN A 63 20.71 -12.74 0.98
CA ASN A 63 21.02 -11.53 0.22
C ASN A 63 19.79 -11.03 -0.59
N TYR A 64 19.02 -11.94 -1.21
CA TYR A 64 17.78 -11.56 -1.91
C TYR A 64 16.71 -11.04 -0.95
N LYS A 65 16.49 -11.76 0.15
CA LYS A 65 15.53 -11.37 1.21
C LYS A 65 15.88 -9.97 1.72
N GLY A 66 17.14 -9.72 2.05
CA GLY A 66 17.61 -8.43 2.55
C GLY A 66 17.45 -7.28 1.54
N ALA A 67 17.87 -7.49 0.28
CA ALA A 67 17.82 -6.43 -0.73
C ALA A 67 16.39 -6.07 -1.18
N MET A 68 15.51 -7.06 -1.40
CA MET A 68 14.12 -6.79 -1.80
C MET A 68 13.28 -6.26 -0.65
N LEU A 69 13.36 -6.89 0.53
CA LEU A 69 12.54 -6.46 1.67
C LEU A 69 12.96 -5.08 2.17
N SER A 70 14.25 -4.75 2.24
CA SER A 70 14.67 -3.41 2.70
C SER A 70 14.08 -2.29 1.85
N ARG A 71 14.02 -2.48 0.52
CA ARG A 71 13.39 -1.52 -0.40
C ARG A 71 11.88 -1.47 -0.27
N LEU A 72 11.19 -2.60 -0.07
CA LEU A 72 9.73 -2.59 0.09
C LEU A 72 9.28 -2.12 1.48
N GLN A 73 10.07 -2.42 2.51
CA GLN A 73 9.83 -1.98 3.88
C GLN A 73 9.93 -0.46 4.02
N SER A 74 10.70 0.22 3.17
CA SER A 74 10.70 1.70 3.13
C SER A 74 9.34 2.27 2.72
N PHE A 75 8.51 1.52 1.98
CA PHE A 75 7.12 1.88 1.67
C PHE A 75 6.14 1.49 2.77
N THR A 76 6.60 0.88 3.88
CA THR A 76 5.75 0.47 5.00
C THR A 76 5.85 1.39 6.21
N THR A 77 6.86 2.26 6.28
CA THR A 77 7.18 3.06 7.47
C THR A 77 7.12 4.57 7.19
N GLY A 78 6.87 5.35 8.24
CA GLY A 78 6.88 6.82 8.19
C GLY A 78 5.79 7.43 7.29
N SER A 79 6.05 8.62 6.74
CA SER A 79 5.12 9.31 5.84
C SER A 79 4.85 8.53 4.56
N LYS A 80 5.87 7.86 4.00
CA LYS A 80 5.75 6.97 2.83
C LYS A 80 4.79 5.82 3.12
N GLY A 81 4.98 5.16 4.27
CA GLY A 81 4.09 4.10 4.77
C GLY A 81 2.65 4.56 4.87
N LEU A 82 2.39 5.74 5.43
CA LEU A 82 1.02 6.24 5.54
C LEU A 82 0.34 6.43 4.18
N LEU A 83 1.09 6.93 3.19
CA LEU A 83 0.59 7.19 1.84
C LEU A 83 0.36 5.90 1.04
N LEU A 84 1.30 4.95 1.13
CA LEU A 84 1.39 3.80 0.21
C LEU A 84 0.97 2.47 0.85
N ASN A 85 1.23 2.27 2.14
CA ASN A 85 0.87 1.06 2.88
C ASN A 85 -0.57 1.14 3.43
N THR A 86 -1.50 1.50 2.56
CA THR A 86 -2.91 1.67 2.89
C THR A 86 -3.76 0.87 1.92
N SER A 87 -4.80 0.25 2.44
CA SER A 87 -5.80 -0.44 1.63
C SER A 87 -6.95 0.48 1.22
N ARG A 88 -6.97 1.71 1.75
CA ARG A 88 -7.91 2.77 1.39
C ARG A 88 -7.23 3.76 0.43
N SER A 89 -7.85 3.96 -0.73
CA SER A 89 -7.45 4.98 -1.72
C SER A 89 -8.57 6.01 -1.94
N THR A 90 -8.22 7.16 -2.52
CA THR A 90 -9.22 8.12 -3.01
C THR A 90 -9.75 7.62 -4.35
N PRO A 91 -11.07 7.41 -4.51
CA PRO A 91 -11.61 6.87 -5.76
C PRO A 91 -11.33 7.81 -6.93
N VAL A 92 -10.72 7.29 -8.00
CA VAL A 92 -10.41 8.04 -9.23
C VAL A 92 -11.67 8.68 -9.84
N LYS A 93 -12.81 7.98 -9.76
CA LYS A 93 -14.14 8.50 -10.14
C LYS A 93 -14.43 9.87 -9.51
N ARG A 94 -13.97 10.11 -8.29
CA ARG A 94 -14.17 11.39 -7.60
C ARG A 94 -13.38 12.50 -8.28
N TRP A 95 -12.15 12.25 -8.72
CA TRP A 95 -11.36 13.24 -9.46
C TRP A 95 -12.05 13.58 -10.78
N PHE A 96 -12.46 12.55 -11.53
CA PHE A 96 -13.12 12.72 -12.83
C PHE A 96 -14.50 13.40 -12.76
N THR A 97 -15.33 13.06 -11.77
CA THR A 97 -16.70 13.61 -11.67
C THR A 97 -16.75 14.94 -10.92
N SER A 98 -15.70 15.30 -10.17
CA SER A 98 -15.67 16.58 -9.49
C SER A 98 -15.47 17.72 -10.47
N ARG A 99 -16.27 18.78 -10.36
CA ARG A 99 -16.03 20.06 -11.06
C ARG A 99 -14.99 20.94 -10.34
N LYS A 100 -14.12 20.33 -9.54
CA LYS A 100 -13.13 21.04 -8.71
C LYS A 100 -11.74 20.75 -9.24
N ASN A 101 -10.85 21.72 -9.10
CA ASN A 101 -9.43 21.50 -9.33
C ASN A 101 -8.90 20.59 -8.21
N VAL A 102 -8.20 19.53 -8.60
CA VAL A 102 -7.51 18.62 -7.68
C VAL A 102 -6.04 18.94 -7.75
N ILE A 103 -5.44 19.26 -6.62
CA ILE A 103 -4.00 19.47 -6.48
C ILE A 103 -3.46 18.34 -5.61
N ILE A 104 -2.44 17.64 -6.09
CA ILE A 104 -1.76 16.58 -5.37
C ILE A 104 -0.36 17.06 -5.04
N GLU A 105 -0.13 17.37 -3.77
CA GLU A 105 1.16 17.85 -3.27
C GLU A 105 2.07 16.67 -2.93
N LEU A 106 3.27 16.64 -3.54
CA LEU A 106 4.23 15.56 -3.39
C LEU A 106 5.53 16.01 -2.68
N ASP A 107 5.56 17.23 -2.14
CA ASP A 107 6.76 17.80 -1.50
C ASP A 107 7.20 17.01 -0.24
N ALA A 108 6.23 16.37 0.45
CA ALA A 108 6.51 15.50 1.58
C ALA A 108 7.30 14.22 1.21
N LEU A 109 7.45 13.90 -0.08
CA LEU A 109 8.26 12.79 -0.57
C LEU A 109 9.66 13.31 -0.90
N ALA A 110 10.65 12.89 -0.12
CA ALA A 110 12.02 13.40 -0.25
C ALA A 110 12.78 12.87 -1.48
N GLU A 111 12.52 11.63 -1.93
CA GLU A 111 13.27 11.01 -3.03
C GLU A 111 12.52 11.09 -4.36
N ASP A 112 13.24 11.46 -5.43
CA ASP A 112 12.74 11.50 -6.81
C ASP A 112 12.14 10.15 -7.25
N ALA A 113 12.71 9.04 -6.79
CA ALA A 113 12.20 7.71 -7.07
C ALA A 113 10.80 7.48 -6.48
N ASP A 114 10.51 8.02 -5.29
CA ASP A 114 9.19 7.89 -4.67
C ASP A 114 8.16 8.76 -5.38
N LYS A 115 8.54 10.00 -5.72
CA LYS A 115 7.71 10.90 -6.52
C LYS A 115 7.33 10.23 -7.84
N CYS A 116 8.29 9.62 -8.53
CA CYS A 116 8.07 8.86 -9.75
C CYS A 116 7.06 7.71 -9.57
N ILE A 117 7.23 6.87 -8.53
CA ILE A 117 6.30 5.76 -8.25
C ILE A 117 4.88 6.26 -7.98
N VAL A 118 4.73 7.30 -7.16
CA VAL A 118 3.44 7.86 -6.79
C VAL A 118 2.77 8.50 -8.00
N MET A 119 3.47 9.38 -8.72
CA MET A 119 2.95 10.02 -9.94
C MET A 119 2.56 8.98 -10.98
N GLY A 120 3.42 7.98 -11.23
CA GLY A 120 3.19 6.93 -12.23
C GLY A 120 1.99 6.06 -11.87
N THR A 121 1.82 5.73 -10.59
CA THR A 121 0.67 4.97 -10.09
C THR A 121 -0.62 5.76 -10.25
N LEU A 122 -0.63 7.04 -9.84
CA LEU A 122 -1.81 7.91 -9.94
C LEU A 122 -2.25 8.11 -11.40
N LEU A 123 -1.29 8.41 -12.28
CA LEU A 123 -1.54 8.56 -13.72
C LEU A 123 -2.07 7.27 -14.33
N THR A 124 -1.43 6.14 -14.04
CA THR A 124 -1.87 4.84 -14.56
C THR A 124 -3.29 4.52 -14.11
N GLN A 125 -3.61 4.72 -12.82
CA GLN A 125 -4.96 4.51 -12.30
C GLN A 125 -5.98 5.45 -12.96
N TYR A 126 -5.63 6.72 -13.14
CA TYR A 126 -6.47 7.68 -13.85
C TYR A 126 -6.73 7.25 -15.29
N PHE A 127 -5.69 6.91 -16.03
CA PHE A 127 -5.78 6.52 -17.44
C PHE A 127 -6.59 5.23 -17.62
N GLN A 128 -6.39 4.23 -16.77
CA GLN A 128 -7.18 3.00 -16.80
C GLN A 128 -8.66 3.26 -16.48
N TYR A 129 -8.94 4.12 -15.51
CA TYR A 129 -10.32 4.52 -15.21
C TYR A 129 -11.00 5.18 -16.42
N ILE A 130 -10.30 6.10 -17.10
CA ILE A 130 -10.82 6.76 -18.31
C ILE A 130 -11.16 5.74 -19.40
N LYS A 131 -10.21 4.87 -19.73
CA LYS A 131 -10.37 3.83 -20.77
C LYS A 131 -11.55 2.89 -20.48
N CYS A 132 -11.71 2.48 -19.22
CA CYS A 132 -12.72 1.50 -18.84
C CYS A 132 -14.12 2.11 -18.59
N CYS A 133 -14.19 3.35 -18.14
CA CYS A 133 -15.44 3.94 -17.62
C CYS A 133 -15.98 5.11 -18.43
N VAL A 134 -15.22 5.67 -19.37
CA VAL A 134 -15.68 6.78 -20.21
C VAL A 134 -16.04 6.23 -21.59
N PRO A 135 -17.34 6.15 -21.95
CA PRO A 135 -17.75 5.66 -23.26
C PRO A 135 -17.22 6.58 -24.37
N GLY A 136 -16.65 5.97 -25.41
CA GLY A 136 -16.05 6.64 -26.56
C GLY A 136 -17.08 7.43 -27.37
N THR A 137 -17.34 8.68 -26.97
CA THR A 137 -18.34 9.58 -27.56
C THR A 137 -17.69 10.89 -28.00
N ASP A 138 -17.97 11.27 -29.26
CA ASP A 138 -17.49 12.43 -30.04
C ASP A 138 -16.60 13.45 -29.29
N HIS A 139 -15.30 13.30 -29.51
CA HIS A 139 -14.22 13.73 -28.62
C HIS A 139 -13.55 15.05 -29.02
N HIS A 140 -14.29 16.00 -29.58
CA HIS A 140 -13.69 17.27 -30.03
C HIS A 140 -13.60 18.35 -28.95
N ARG A 141 -14.01 18.06 -27.72
CA ARG A 141 -13.95 19.02 -26.61
C ARG A 141 -13.10 18.49 -25.45
N MET A 142 -12.10 19.26 -25.08
CA MET A 142 -11.30 19.05 -23.87
C MET A 142 -12.21 19.04 -22.63
N ARG A 143 -12.12 17.98 -21.84
CA ARG A 143 -12.89 17.74 -20.60
C ARG A 143 -12.07 18.11 -19.38
N HIS A 144 -10.84 17.60 -19.31
CA HIS A 144 -9.92 17.87 -18.21
C HIS A 144 -8.53 18.22 -18.71
N MET A 145 -7.76 18.83 -17.81
CA MET A 145 -6.37 19.21 -18.02
C MET A 145 -5.54 18.67 -16.86
N ILE A 146 -4.57 17.85 -17.17
CA ILE A 146 -3.58 17.33 -16.22
C ILE A 146 -2.33 18.19 -16.33
N VAL A 147 -1.85 18.69 -15.21
CA VAL A 147 -0.59 19.44 -15.14
C VAL A 147 0.43 18.60 -14.39
N LEU A 148 1.55 18.29 -15.04
CA LEU A 148 2.65 17.52 -14.48
C LEU A 148 3.84 18.45 -14.26
N GLU A 149 4.08 18.84 -13.01
CA GLU A 149 5.30 19.54 -12.62
C GLU A 149 6.45 18.55 -12.37
N GLU A 150 7.68 19.03 -12.57
CA GLU A 150 8.92 18.24 -12.46
C GLU A 150 8.83 16.90 -13.22
N ALA A 151 8.32 16.98 -14.45
CA ALA A 151 8.00 15.81 -15.25
C ALA A 151 9.21 14.90 -15.52
N HIS A 152 10.44 15.39 -15.40
CA HIS A 152 11.66 14.58 -15.42
C HIS A 152 11.64 13.42 -14.40
N HIS A 153 10.93 13.53 -13.28
CA HIS A 153 10.79 12.40 -12.35
C HIS A 153 10.16 11.18 -13.02
N LEU A 154 9.17 11.41 -13.88
CA LEU A 154 8.46 10.37 -14.63
C LEU A 154 9.15 10.00 -15.95
N PHE A 155 9.60 10.99 -16.70
CA PHE A 155 9.97 10.83 -18.12
C PHE A 155 11.48 10.88 -18.37
N MET A 156 12.30 10.70 -17.33
CA MET A 156 13.76 10.63 -17.49
C MET A 156 14.20 9.32 -18.12
N GLU A 157 14.82 9.43 -19.29
CA GLU A 157 15.51 8.35 -19.99
C GLU A 157 16.94 8.20 -19.45
N ASP A 158 17.28 7.03 -18.93
CA ASP A 158 18.66 6.72 -18.56
C ASP A 158 19.50 6.54 -19.85
N THR A 159 20.46 7.44 -20.06
CA THR A 159 21.38 7.39 -21.20
C THR A 159 22.45 6.29 -21.07
N GLU A 160 22.63 5.71 -19.87
CA GLU A 160 23.67 4.70 -19.63
C GLU A 160 23.12 3.28 -19.42
N SER A 161 23.61 2.38 -20.26
CA SER A 161 23.35 0.94 -20.29
C SER A 161 23.98 0.23 -19.08
N SER A 162 23.37 0.38 -17.91
CA SER A 162 23.54 -0.59 -16.82
C SER A 162 22.29 -1.47 -16.76
N ASN A 163 22.41 -2.71 -16.27
CA ASN A 163 21.39 -3.77 -16.35
C ASN A 163 20.00 -3.46 -15.73
N GLY A 164 19.79 -2.27 -15.15
CA GLY A 164 18.48 -1.74 -14.72
C GLY A 164 17.81 -0.76 -15.70
N SER A 165 18.49 -0.35 -16.77
CA SER A 165 18.05 0.66 -17.74
C SER A 165 16.86 0.25 -18.61
N SER A 166 16.57 -1.05 -18.72
CA SER A 166 15.46 -1.56 -19.55
C SER A 166 14.08 -1.25 -18.96
N ALA A 167 13.89 -1.45 -17.64
CA ALA A 167 12.59 -1.28 -17.00
C ALA A 167 12.14 0.19 -16.94
N ARG A 168 13.09 1.12 -16.68
CA ARG A 168 12.79 2.56 -16.69
C ARG A 168 12.43 3.04 -18.09
N LYS A 169 13.18 2.63 -19.12
CA LYS A 169 12.86 2.93 -20.52
C LYS A 169 11.48 2.40 -20.92
N GLN A 170 11.18 1.14 -20.58
CA GLN A 170 9.86 0.55 -20.83
C GLN A 170 8.73 1.32 -20.13
N MET A 171 8.96 1.79 -18.89
CA MET A 171 7.99 2.61 -18.17
C MET A 171 7.76 3.95 -18.88
N VAL A 172 8.83 4.64 -19.28
CA VAL A 172 8.75 5.91 -20.01
C VAL A 172 8.01 5.72 -21.35
N GLU A 173 8.34 4.67 -22.11
CA GLU A 173 7.64 4.32 -23.35
C GLU A 173 6.15 4.05 -23.11
N THR A 174 5.83 3.30 -22.06
CA THR A 174 4.44 3.00 -21.69
C THR A 174 3.66 4.27 -21.34
N LEU A 175 4.25 5.16 -20.55
CA LEU A 175 3.63 6.44 -20.19
C LEU A 175 3.49 7.37 -21.41
N ASN A 176 4.48 7.39 -22.31
CA ASN A 176 4.41 8.15 -23.57
C ASN A 176 3.24 7.70 -24.45
N ASN A 177 3.05 6.38 -24.57
CA ASN A 177 1.93 5.81 -25.31
C ASN A 177 0.59 6.14 -24.64
N MET A 178 0.51 6.02 -23.31
CA MET A 178 -0.71 6.39 -22.57
C MET A 178 -1.09 7.86 -22.76
N LEU A 179 -0.11 8.77 -22.78
CA LEU A 179 -0.35 10.19 -23.04
C LEU A 179 -0.84 10.48 -24.47
N ALA A 180 -0.33 9.75 -25.45
CA ALA A 180 -0.79 9.87 -26.83
C ALA A 180 -2.25 9.40 -26.97
N GLU A 181 -2.58 8.25 -26.38
CA GLU A 181 -3.92 7.66 -26.44
C GLU A 181 -4.95 8.48 -25.66
N ILE A 182 -4.60 9.05 -24.51
CA ILE A 182 -5.59 9.71 -23.66
C ILE A 182 -6.14 11.01 -24.27
N ARG A 183 -5.42 11.60 -25.24
CA ARG A 183 -5.91 12.73 -26.04
C ARG A 183 -7.26 12.42 -26.69
N GLU A 184 -7.47 11.18 -27.14
CA GLU A 184 -8.73 10.73 -27.75
C GLU A 184 -9.90 10.77 -26.76
N TYR A 185 -9.63 10.81 -25.46
CA TYR A 185 -10.66 10.86 -24.41
C TYR A 185 -11.00 12.29 -23.97
N GLY A 186 -10.43 13.31 -24.64
CA GLY A 186 -10.63 14.71 -24.31
C GLY A 186 -9.79 15.18 -23.11
N GLU A 187 -8.70 14.47 -22.81
CA GLU A 187 -7.77 14.82 -21.73
C GLU A 187 -6.58 15.59 -22.31
N GLY A 188 -6.38 16.83 -21.85
CA GLY A 188 -5.20 17.63 -22.17
C GLY A 188 -4.11 17.42 -21.13
N VAL A 189 -2.84 17.42 -21.54
CA VAL A 189 -1.71 17.29 -20.63
C VAL A 189 -0.74 18.46 -20.82
N ILE A 190 -0.43 19.15 -19.72
CA ILE A 190 0.61 20.17 -19.62
C ILE A 190 1.79 19.57 -18.87
N ILE A 191 2.98 19.74 -19.42
CA ILE A 191 4.23 19.22 -18.87
C ILE A 191 5.11 20.42 -18.56
N VAL A 192 5.53 20.52 -17.30
CA VAL A 192 6.32 21.64 -16.79
C VAL A 192 7.63 21.09 -16.25
N ASP A 193 8.74 21.56 -16.80
CA ASP A 193 10.09 21.17 -16.36
C ASP A 193 11.10 22.31 -16.51
N GLN A 194 12.11 22.31 -15.65
CA GLN A 194 13.21 23.28 -15.68
C GLN A 194 14.36 22.83 -16.59
N SER A 195 14.52 21.52 -16.79
CA SER A 195 15.60 20.94 -17.61
C SER A 195 15.00 20.01 -18.66
N PRO A 196 14.60 20.54 -19.83
CA PRO A 196 14.00 19.74 -20.89
C PRO A 196 14.91 18.57 -21.32
N SER A 197 16.23 18.71 -21.24
CA SER A 197 17.16 17.63 -21.58
C SER A 197 17.12 16.41 -20.65
N ARG A 198 16.42 16.50 -19.51
CA ARG A 198 16.13 15.38 -18.61
C ARG A 198 14.80 14.68 -18.92
N VAL A 199 14.02 15.19 -19.87
CA VAL A 199 12.73 14.62 -20.29
C VAL A 199 12.91 13.89 -21.61
N SER A 200 12.23 12.75 -21.77
CA SER A 200 12.27 11.97 -23.02
C SER A 200 11.95 12.81 -24.25
N GLU A 201 12.67 12.57 -25.35
CA GLU A 201 12.40 13.26 -26.61
C GLU A 201 10.97 13.00 -27.13
N GLY A 202 10.42 11.81 -26.85
CA GLY A 202 9.06 11.45 -27.23
C GLY A 202 8.02 12.41 -26.66
N ILE A 203 8.14 12.80 -25.40
CA ILE A 203 7.27 13.79 -24.76
C ILE A 203 7.38 15.16 -25.44
N ILE A 204 8.61 15.58 -25.72
CA ILE A 204 8.86 16.88 -26.35
C ILE A 204 8.33 16.88 -27.79
N LYS A 205 8.40 15.77 -28.52
CA LYS A 205 7.81 15.70 -29.87
C LYS A 205 6.28 15.67 -29.82
N ASN A 206 5.70 14.97 -28.86
CA ASN A 206 4.24 14.75 -28.78
C ASN A 206 3.45 15.91 -28.16
N THR A 207 4.12 16.87 -27.53
CA THR A 207 3.46 18.08 -26.97
C THR A 207 3.36 19.17 -28.04
N GLY A 208 2.17 19.42 -28.58
CA GLY A 208 1.97 20.34 -29.72
C GLY A 208 2.07 21.85 -29.40
N THR A 209 2.05 22.23 -28.12
CA THR A 209 2.24 23.62 -27.67
C THR A 209 3.52 23.72 -26.88
N LYS A 210 4.37 24.69 -27.21
CA LYS A 210 5.61 25.02 -26.50
C LYS A 210 5.49 26.40 -25.89
N ILE A 211 5.74 26.50 -24.59
CA ILE A 211 5.88 27.76 -23.88
C ILE A 211 7.24 27.69 -23.19
N VAL A 212 8.22 28.38 -23.77
CA VAL A 212 9.63 28.30 -23.34
C VAL A 212 10.02 29.62 -22.70
N HIS A 213 10.27 29.57 -21.39
CA HIS A 213 10.87 30.67 -20.64
C HIS A 213 12.39 30.71 -20.84
N ARG A 214 13.09 31.53 -20.06
CA ARG A 214 14.55 31.62 -20.12
C ARG A 214 15.19 30.24 -19.87
N VAL A 215 16.07 29.83 -20.79
CA VAL A 215 16.90 28.62 -20.72
C VAL A 215 18.32 28.99 -21.15
N ASP A 216 19.31 28.71 -20.29
CA ASP A 216 20.71 29.11 -20.49
C ASP A 216 21.73 27.94 -20.51
N SER A 217 21.29 26.73 -20.14
CA SER A 217 22.07 25.50 -20.28
C SER A 217 22.22 25.11 -21.75
N GLY A 218 23.46 24.81 -22.19
CA GLY A 218 23.76 24.51 -23.60
C GLY A 218 22.94 23.36 -24.19
N ARG A 219 22.78 22.25 -23.44
CA ARG A 219 22.03 21.07 -23.89
C ARG A 219 20.52 21.36 -23.95
N ASP A 220 20.00 22.09 -22.98
CA ASP A 220 18.59 22.47 -22.92
C ASP A 220 18.24 23.48 -24.03
N MET A 221 19.14 24.43 -24.29
CA MET A 221 19.00 25.37 -25.40
C MET A 221 18.93 24.64 -26.74
N GLU A 222 19.82 23.68 -27.00
CA GLU A 222 19.82 22.94 -28.27
C GLU A 222 18.52 22.15 -28.47
N MET A 223 18.04 21.51 -27.41
CA MET A 223 16.77 20.78 -27.45
C MET A 223 15.57 21.70 -27.69
N MET A 224 15.52 22.85 -27.03
CA MET A 224 14.45 23.85 -27.24
C MET A 224 14.55 24.52 -28.61
N ARG A 225 15.76 24.73 -29.13
CA ARG A 225 16.00 25.28 -30.47
C ARG A 225 15.35 24.40 -31.53
N SER A 226 15.59 23.09 -31.46
CA SER A 226 14.94 22.10 -32.32
C SER A 226 13.41 22.10 -32.14
N ALA A 227 12.92 22.11 -30.90
CA ALA A 227 11.50 22.12 -30.61
C ALA A 227 10.78 23.42 -31.05
N LEU A 228 11.49 24.53 -31.17
CA LEU A 228 10.97 25.83 -31.57
C LEU A 228 11.25 26.20 -33.04
N LEU A 229 11.99 25.38 -33.79
CA LEU A 229 12.44 25.67 -35.16
C LEU A 229 13.29 26.95 -35.27
N LEU A 230 14.18 27.18 -34.29
CA LEU A 230 15.09 28.33 -34.29
C LEU A 230 16.38 28.06 -35.10
N GLU A 231 16.94 29.10 -35.71
CA GLU A 231 18.21 29.01 -36.46
C GLU A 231 19.44 28.80 -35.54
N ASP A 232 20.52 28.20 -36.05
CA ASP A 232 21.69 27.70 -35.29
C ASP A 232 22.44 28.75 -34.44
N LYS A 233 22.26 30.05 -34.68
CA LYS A 233 23.04 31.12 -34.04
C LYS A 233 22.30 31.82 -32.89
N ASP A 234 21.07 31.44 -32.63
CA ASP A 234 20.16 32.20 -31.77
C ASP A 234 20.25 31.75 -30.31
N LYS A 235 20.93 32.57 -29.49
CA LYS A 235 20.85 32.48 -28.01
C LYS A 235 19.56 33.13 -27.47
N VAL A 236 18.47 33.09 -28.24
CA VAL A 236 17.24 33.85 -27.98
C VAL A 236 16.58 33.39 -26.68
N THR A 237 16.60 32.08 -26.38
CA THR A 237 16.07 31.55 -25.11
C THR A 237 16.86 32.03 -23.90
N ALA A 238 18.18 32.18 -24.00
CA ALA A 238 19.02 32.68 -22.92
C ALA A 238 18.85 34.19 -22.68
N ALA A 239 18.45 34.93 -23.73
CA ALA A 239 18.21 36.37 -23.68
C ALA A 239 16.79 36.75 -23.18
N LEU A 240 15.92 35.77 -22.90
CA LEU A 240 14.59 36.06 -22.36
C LEU A 240 14.68 36.65 -20.96
N GLU A 241 13.95 37.74 -20.75
CA GLU A 241 13.79 38.35 -19.43
C GLU A 241 12.73 37.61 -18.61
N ARG A 242 12.81 37.72 -17.28
CA ARG A 242 11.79 37.16 -16.39
C ARG A 242 10.43 37.74 -16.73
N GLY A 243 9.41 36.89 -16.85
CA GLY A 243 8.07 37.31 -17.29
C GLY A 243 7.92 37.40 -18.81
N THR A 244 8.90 36.93 -19.59
CA THR A 244 8.74 36.69 -21.03
C THR A 244 8.87 35.22 -21.38
N ALA A 245 8.28 34.81 -22.50
CA ALA A 245 8.37 33.45 -23.03
C ALA A 245 8.31 33.47 -24.55
N LEU A 246 8.89 32.45 -25.18
CA LEU A 246 8.62 32.09 -26.57
C LEU A 246 7.47 31.09 -26.61
N VAL A 247 6.49 31.34 -27.48
CA VAL A 247 5.35 30.44 -27.68
C VAL A 247 5.32 29.96 -29.12
N ARG A 248 5.22 28.64 -29.29
CA ARG A 248 4.96 27.99 -30.58
C ARG A 248 3.78 27.02 -30.42
N TYR A 249 2.85 27.07 -31.35
CA TYR A 249 1.66 26.24 -31.35
C TYR A 249 1.23 25.90 -32.78
N GLY A 250 0.77 24.66 -33.00
CA GLY A 250 0.20 24.23 -34.27
C GLY A 250 1.17 24.40 -35.43
N GLU A 251 0.70 25.06 -36.49
CA GLU A 251 1.44 25.24 -37.75
C GLU A 251 2.28 26.52 -37.78
N MET A 252 2.55 27.15 -36.63
CA MET A 252 3.43 28.31 -36.57
C MET A 252 4.84 27.99 -37.10
N GLU A 253 5.26 28.74 -38.12
CA GLU A 253 6.60 28.63 -38.74
C GLU A 253 7.72 29.10 -37.80
N ALA A 254 7.42 30.08 -36.94
CA ALA A 254 8.35 30.62 -35.96
C ALA A 254 7.64 30.91 -34.63
N PRO A 255 8.35 30.87 -33.48
CA PRO A 255 7.76 31.21 -32.20
C PRO A 255 7.53 32.72 -32.08
N ILE A 256 6.50 33.11 -31.31
CA ILE A 256 6.28 34.50 -30.93
C ILE A 256 6.79 34.74 -29.51
N LYS A 257 7.40 35.91 -29.28
CA LYS A 257 7.74 36.36 -27.93
C LYS A 257 6.52 37.00 -27.28
N ILE A 258 6.14 36.52 -26.10
CA ILE A 258 5.04 37.07 -25.30
C ILE A 258 5.54 37.60 -23.97
N ALA A 259 4.75 38.52 -23.38
CA ALA A 259 4.83 38.88 -21.98
C ALA A 259 3.83 38.04 -21.18
N VAL A 260 4.28 37.47 -20.06
CA VAL A 260 3.48 36.67 -19.14
C VAL A 260 3.15 37.53 -17.92
N ASN A 261 1.86 37.73 -17.69
CA ASN A 261 1.39 38.52 -16.55
C ASN A 261 1.77 37.84 -15.23
N LEU A 262 2.28 38.64 -14.29
CA LEU A 262 2.57 38.16 -12.96
C LEU A 262 1.28 37.73 -12.26
N CYS A 263 1.27 36.51 -11.73
CA CYS A 263 0.19 36.08 -10.85
C CYS A 263 0.25 36.88 -9.54
N SER A 264 -0.79 37.66 -9.24
CA SER A 264 -0.89 38.47 -8.03
C SER A 264 -1.14 37.65 -6.76
N ARG A 265 -1.50 36.38 -6.92
CA ARG A 265 -1.66 35.43 -5.81
C ARG A 265 -0.29 34.84 -5.50
N LYS A 266 0.28 35.23 -4.36
CA LYS A 266 1.33 34.45 -3.72
C LYS A 266 0.71 33.16 -3.19
N GLU A 267 1.44 32.05 -3.27
CA GLU A 267 1.05 30.80 -2.63
C GLU A 267 0.79 31.08 -1.15
N ALA A 268 -0.47 30.97 -0.75
CA ALA A 268 -0.83 30.88 0.64
C ALA A 268 -0.96 29.39 0.93
N PHE A 269 0.14 28.78 1.41
CA PHE A 269 0.08 27.47 2.03
C PHE A 269 -0.74 27.61 3.30
N VAL A 270 -2.04 27.39 3.19
CA VAL A 270 -2.80 26.93 4.33
C VAL A 270 -2.61 25.43 4.28
N LEU A 271 -1.68 24.90 5.09
CA LEU A 271 -1.86 23.54 5.57
C LEU A 271 -3.29 23.54 6.12
N GLU A 272 -4.22 22.96 5.37
CA GLU A 272 -5.52 22.67 5.91
C GLU A 272 -5.20 21.73 7.06
N LYS A 273 -5.05 22.28 8.28
CA LYS A 273 -4.98 21.49 9.51
C LYS A 273 -6.06 20.46 9.30
N LEU A 274 -5.68 19.19 9.24
CA LEU A 274 -6.59 18.08 9.01
C LEU A 274 -7.85 18.44 9.79
N LYS A 275 -8.93 18.78 9.07
CA LYS A 275 -10.09 19.46 9.69
C LYS A 275 -10.68 18.62 10.82
N ASP A 276 -10.30 17.35 10.86
CA ASP A 276 -10.42 16.45 11.98
C ASP A 276 -9.13 16.37 12.82
N GLU A 277 -9.17 16.88 14.06
CA GLU A 277 -8.18 16.56 15.11
C GLU A 277 -7.96 15.05 15.29
N LYS A 278 -8.90 14.22 14.80
CA LYS A 278 -8.77 12.76 14.77
C LYS A 278 -7.63 12.32 13.86
N ASP A 279 -7.49 12.88 12.66
CA ASP A 279 -6.50 12.41 11.68
C ASP A 279 -5.06 12.81 12.06
N GLU A 280 -4.85 14.00 12.62
CA GLU A 280 -3.53 14.44 13.10
C GLU A 280 -3.07 13.62 14.32
N LYS A 281 -3.98 13.32 15.26
CA LYS A 281 -3.66 12.41 16.37
C LYS A 281 -3.42 10.99 15.87
N THR A 282 -4.21 10.49 14.92
CA THR A 282 -4.02 9.17 14.30
C THR A 282 -2.69 9.07 13.56
N PHE A 283 -2.23 10.16 12.93
CA PHE A 283 -0.91 10.25 12.30
C PHE A 283 0.22 10.07 13.32
N SER A 284 0.18 10.82 14.43
CA SER A 284 1.15 10.69 15.53
C SER A 284 1.16 9.28 16.13
N ILE A 285 -0.02 8.65 16.28
CA ILE A 285 -0.17 7.30 16.83
C ILE A 285 0.45 6.25 15.91
N ARG A 286 0.19 6.30 14.60
CA ARG A 286 0.75 5.30 13.66
C ARG A 286 2.27 5.34 13.63
N SER A 287 2.85 6.53 13.53
CA SER A 287 4.31 6.68 13.54
C SER A 287 4.93 6.17 14.85
N ALA A 288 4.28 6.44 15.99
CA ALA A 288 4.69 5.92 17.30
C ALA A 288 4.68 4.39 17.33
N VAL A 289 3.59 3.79 16.83
CA VAL A 289 3.43 2.34 16.77
C VAL A 289 4.46 1.71 15.82
N ASP A 290 4.67 2.27 14.63
CA ASP A 290 5.67 1.75 13.68
C ASP A 290 7.06 1.70 14.33
N THR A 291 7.41 2.73 15.10
CA THR A 291 8.67 2.79 15.86
C THR A 291 8.76 1.68 16.90
N MET A 292 7.67 1.42 17.63
CA MET A 292 7.60 0.31 18.59
C MET A 292 7.77 -1.05 17.90
N LEU A 293 7.14 -1.23 16.73
CA LEU A 293 7.14 -2.49 15.98
C LEU A 293 8.50 -2.84 15.36
N LEU A 294 9.46 -1.90 15.34
CA LEU A 294 10.87 -2.20 15.04
C LEU A 294 11.50 -3.13 16.08
N ASN A 295 10.94 -3.23 17.30
CA ASN A 295 11.44 -4.11 18.34
C ASN A 295 10.92 -5.56 18.14
N PRO A 296 11.78 -6.53 17.78
CA PRO A 296 11.34 -7.89 17.49
C PRO A 296 10.80 -8.63 18.72
N ALA A 297 11.34 -8.31 19.91
CA ALA A 297 10.90 -8.91 21.17
C ALA A 297 9.47 -8.47 21.50
N LEU A 298 9.19 -7.16 21.39
CA LEU A 298 7.85 -6.61 21.56
C LEU A 298 6.87 -7.27 20.58
N CYS A 299 7.23 -7.34 19.29
CA CYS A 299 6.39 -7.98 18.26
C CYS A 299 6.04 -9.43 18.60
N LYS A 300 7.01 -10.21 19.09
CA LYS A 300 6.81 -11.61 19.50
C LYS A 300 5.87 -11.74 20.69
N GLU A 301 6.04 -10.92 21.72
CA GLU A 301 5.20 -10.93 22.92
C GLU A 301 3.78 -10.44 22.62
N LEU A 302 3.66 -9.36 21.85
CA LEU A 302 2.39 -8.79 21.40
C LEU A 302 1.58 -9.83 20.62
N LYS A 303 2.20 -10.54 19.67
CA LYS A 303 1.56 -11.65 18.93
C LYS A 303 1.05 -12.73 19.88
N ALA A 304 1.85 -13.15 20.86
CA ALA A 304 1.46 -14.20 21.80
C ALA A 304 0.27 -13.79 22.68
N VAL A 305 0.24 -12.55 23.16
CA VAL A 305 -0.88 -12.02 23.95
C VAL A 305 -2.13 -11.89 23.08
N CYS A 306 -2.01 -11.31 21.88
CA CYS A 306 -3.13 -11.16 20.95
C CYS A 306 -3.70 -12.51 20.51
N GLY A 307 -2.84 -13.50 20.26
CA GLY A 307 -3.27 -14.85 19.90
C GLY A 307 -4.18 -15.48 20.94
N LYS A 308 -3.79 -15.41 22.23
CA LYS A 308 -4.65 -15.89 23.33
C LYS A 308 -6.02 -15.21 23.31
N PHE A 309 -6.06 -13.89 23.10
CA PHE A 309 -7.30 -13.16 23.03
C PHE A 309 -8.14 -13.53 21.80
N VAL A 310 -7.54 -13.68 20.61
CA VAL A 310 -8.26 -14.11 19.39
C VAL A 310 -8.98 -15.43 19.64
N LEU A 311 -8.27 -16.38 20.25
CA LEU A 311 -8.82 -17.70 20.55
C LEU A 311 -9.95 -17.60 21.57
N GLN A 312 -9.78 -16.76 22.59
CA GLN A 312 -10.82 -16.48 23.55
C GLN A 312 -12.06 -15.85 22.87
N ALA A 313 -11.86 -14.86 22.02
CA ALA A 313 -12.92 -14.18 21.28
C ALA A 313 -13.68 -15.13 20.34
N PHE A 314 -13.00 -16.14 19.81
CA PHE A 314 -13.60 -17.16 18.94
C PHE A 314 -14.38 -18.20 19.73
N PHE A 315 -14.00 -18.59 20.95
CA PHE A 315 -14.58 -19.77 21.59
C PHE A 315 -15.29 -19.51 22.92
N ASP A 316 -14.96 -18.45 23.65
CA ASP A 316 -15.53 -18.20 24.98
C ASP A 316 -16.93 -17.56 24.92
N GLY A 317 -17.70 -17.73 25.99
CA GLY A 317 -18.93 -16.95 26.20
C GLY A 317 -18.66 -15.46 26.39
N LEU A 318 -19.71 -14.65 26.23
CA LEU A 318 -19.67 -13.18 26.33
C LEU A 318 -18.94 -12.63 27.57
N PRO A 319 -19.13 -13.18 28.80
CA PRO A 319 -18.39 -12.70 29.98
C PRO A 319 -16.88 -12.95 29.86
N GLY A 320 -16.49 -14.08 29.27
CA GLY A 320 -15.09 -14.44 29.03
C GLY A 320 -14.43 -13.46 28.07
N ILE A 321 -15.07 -13.13 26.95
CA ILE A 321 -14.53 -12.18 25.96
C ILE A 321 -14.26 -10.81 26.58
N ARG A 322 -15.21 -10.28 27.36
CA ARG A 322 -15.03 -8.97 28.01
C ARG A 322 -13.88 -8.97 29.00
N GLU A 323 -13.76 -10.03 29.80
CA GLU A 323 -12.65 -10.15 30.73
C GLU A 323 -11.31 -10.33 30.01
N GLY A 324 -11.32 -11.13 28.92
CA GLY A 324 -10.20 -11.28 28.00
C GLY A 324 -9.74 -9.96 27.41
N MET A 325 -10.66 -9.08 27.00
CA MET A 325 -10.34 -7.76 26.47
C MET A 325 -9.67 -6.87 27.52
N LYS A 326 -10.17 -6.85 28.77
CA LYS A 326 -9.53 -6.11 29.87
C LYS A 326 -8.12 -6.62 30.16
N ILE A 327 -7.93 -7.94 30.15
CA ILE A 327 -6.63 -8.57 30.33
C ILE A 327 -5.70 -8.21 29.17
N LEU A 328 -6.18 -8.29 27.93
CA LEU A 328 -5.43 -7.90 26.73
C LEU A 328 -4.94 -6.46 26.85
N TRP A 329 -5.84 -5.53 27.18
CA TRP A 329 -5.52 -4.11 27.32
C TRP A 329 -4.43 -3.88 28.37
N ARG A 330 -4.62 -4.45 29.56
CA ARG A 330 -3.64 -4.34 30.65
C ARG A 330 -2.30 -4.96 30.28
N ARG A 331 -2.29 -6.06 29.52
CA ARG A 331 -1.06 -6.69 29.05
C ARG A 331 -0.35 -5.86 27.99
N CYS A 332 -1.08 -5.27 27.04
CA CYS A 332 -0.51 -4.34 26.07
C CYS A 332 0.10 -3.11 26.75
N ASP A 333 -0.60 -2.50 27.72
CA ASP A 333 -0.08 -1.35 28.48
C ASP A 333 1.18 -1.71 29.28
N LEU A 334 1.23 -2.93 29.86
CA LEU A 334 2.43 -3.45 30.51
C LEU A 334 3.58 -3.68 29.52
N LEU A 335 3.31 -4.23 28.32
CA LEU A 335 4.33 -4.44 27.29
C LEU A 335 4.93 -3.12 26.81
N ILE A 336 4.08 -2.13 26.53
CA ILE A 336 4.50 -0.77 26.18
C ILE A 336 5.45 -0.22 27.26
N SER A 337 5.09 -0.41 28.53
CA SER A 337 5.89 0.10 29.66
C SER A 337 7.20 -0.69 29.85
N SER A 338 7.16 -2.03 29.75
CA SER A 338 8.34 -2.89 29.96
C SER A 338 9.39 -2.75 28.86
N HIS A 339 8.99 -2.34 27.66
CA HIS A 339 9.88 -2.04 26.55
C HIS A 339 10.29 -0.55 26.47
N GLY A 340 9.95 0.26 27.48
CA GLY A 340 10.43 1.63 27.61
C GLY A 340 9.65 2.69 26.83
N TYR A 341 8.44 2.38 26.34
CA TYR A 341 7.62 3.29 25.54
C TYR A 341 6.50 3.99 26.34
N GLN A 342 6.62 4.04 27.67
CA GLN A 342 5.59 4.58 28.56
C GLN A 342 5.28 6.06 28.26
N GLU A 343 6.31 6.88 28.04
CA GLU A 343 6.12 8.30 27.71
C GLU A 343 5.37 8.49 26.39
N LEU A 344 5.70 7.67 25.38
CA LEU A 344 5.04 7.68 24.07
C LEU A 344 3.56 7.32 24.19
N ALA A 345 3.24 6.32 25.02
CA ALA A 345 1.86 5.95 25.35
C ALA A 345 1.06 7.09 26.00
N VAL A 346 1.68 7.84 26.92
CA VAL A 346 1.03 8.97 27.59
C VAL A 346 0.75 10.10 26.59
N VAL A 347 1.71 10.43 25.73
CA VAL A 347 1.60 11.53 24.76
C VAL A 347 0.57 11.25 23.66
N CYS A 348 0.57 10.04 23.09
CA CYS A 348 -0.30 9.70 21.96
C CYS A 348 -1.65 9.08 22.39
N GLY A 349 -1.83 8.79 23.68
CA GLY A 349 -3.01 8.17 24.27
C GLY A 349 -2.94 6.65 24.25
N SER A 350 -2.73 6.04 25.42
CA SER A 350 -2.46 4.60 25.59
C SER A 350 -3.50 3.73 24.90
N GLY A 351 -4.80 4.01 25.07
CA GLY A 351 -5.86 3.22 24.45
C GLY A 351 -5.81 3.20 22.92
N ARG A 352 -5.41 4.31 22.28
CA ARG A 352 -5.33 4.36 20.81
C ARG A 352 -4.10 3.62 20.29
N ILE A 353 -2.96 3.76 20.95
CA ILE A 353 -1.76 2.95 20.64
C ILE A 353 -2.07 1.47 20.81
N THR A 354 -2.67 1.10 21.94
CA THR A 354 -3.04 -0.28 22.26
C THR A 354 -3.97 -0.87 21.19
N ALA A 355 -4.98 -0.14 20.73
CA ALA A 355 -5.86 -0.61 19.65
C ALA A 355 -5.10 -0.93 18.34
N VAL A 356 -4.13 -0.10 17.95
CA VAL A 356 -3.33 -0.31 16.74
C VAL A 356 -2.35 -1.49 16.92
N LEU A 357 -1.68 -1.57 18.08
CA LEU A 357 -0.80 -2.70 18.42
C LEU A 357 -1.57 -4.03 18.44
N VAL A 358 -2.77 -4.06 19.04
CA VAL A 358 -3.62 -5.25 19.04
C VAL A 358 -3.98 -5.65 17.62
N SER A 359 -4.38 -4.70 16.77
CA SER A 359 -4.71 -4.99 15.37
C SER A 359 -3.52 -5.62 14.63
N TYR A 360 -2.31 -5.10 14.85
CA TYR A 360 -1.08 -5.69 14.30
C TYR A 360 -0.82 -7.11 14.85
N GLY A 361 -0.88 -7.29 16.18
CA GLY A 361 -0.62 -8.57 16.82
C GLY A 361 -1.61 -9.66 16.42
N VAL A 362 -2.90 -9.31 16.26
CA VAL A 362 -3.94 -10.18 15.73
C VAL A 362 -3.64 -10.57 14.29
N SER A 363 -3.27 -9.61 13.44
CA SER A 363 -2.92 -9.88 12.04
C SER A 363 -1.74 -10.85 11.92
N LYS A 364 -0.67 -10.64 12.70
CA LYS A 364 0.50 -11.52 12.71
C LYS A 364 0.18 -12.90 13.26
N PHE A 365 -0.64 -12.99 14.32
CA PHE A 365 -1.09 -14.28 14.84
C PHE A 365 -1.88 -15.07 13.80
N LEU A 366 -2.82 -14.43 13.12
CA LEU A 366 -3.63 -15.08 12.09
C LEU A 366 -2.78 -15.58 10.93
N ALA A 367 -1.84 -14.76 10.45
CA ALA A 367 -0.92 -15.11 9.37
C ALA A 367 -0.07 -16.35 9.67
N ASP A 368 0.37 -16.51 10.92
CA ASP A 368 1.18 -17.65 11.37
C ASP A 368 0.35 -18.92 11.59
N GLU A 369 -0.81 -18.80 12.25
CA GLU A 369 -1.63 -19.96 12.62
C GLU A 369 -2.46 -20.51 11.45
N TYR A 370 -2.89 -19.62 10.55
CA TYR A 370 -3.76 -19.96 9.42
C TYR A 370 -3.13 -19.53 8.09
N PRO A 371 -1.94 -20.05 7.75
CA PRO A 371 -1.25 -19.63 6.52
C PRO A 371 -2.15 -19.81 5.30
N GLU A 372 -2.05 -18.87 4.37
CA GLU A 372 -2.83 -18.83 3.13
C GLU A 372 -4.36 -18.64 3.30
N GLN A 373 -4.87 -18.42 4.51
CA GLN A 373 -6.30 -18.18 4.76
C GLN A 373 -6.67 -16.70 4.77
N TYR A 374 -6.35 -15.94 3.73
CA TYR A 374 -6.47 -14.47 3.71
C TYR A 374 -7.90 -13.97 3.94
N PHE A 375 -8.90 -14.61 3.32
CA PHE A 375 -10.29 -14.25 3.58
C PHE A 375 -10.66 -14.43 5.05
N PHE A 376 -10.22 -15.55 5.66
CA PHE A 376 -10.40 -15.80 7.08
C PHE A 376 -9.71 -14.72 7.92
N HIS A 377 -8.50 -14.31 7.55
CA HIS A 377 -7.79 -13.23 8.25
C HIS A 377 -8.58 -11.93 8.24
N LYS A 378 -9.14 -11.53 7.09
CA LYS A 378 -9.92 -10.29 6.97
C LYS A 378 -11.22 -10.35 7.80
N ILE A 379 -11.98 -11.44 7.74
CA ILE A 379 -13.22 -11.55 8.55
C ILE A 379 -12.91 -11.62 10.06
N ALA A 380 -11.83 -12.30 10.46
CA ALA A 380 -11.37 -12.36 11.84
C ALA A 380 -10.93 -10.98 12.34
N LEU A 381 -10.11 -10.26 11.57
CA LEU A 381 -9.69 -8.90 11.89
C LEU A 381 -10.88 -7.96 11.99
N MET A 382 -11.85 -8.06 11.07
CA MET A 382 -13.08 -7.26 11.10
C MET A 382 -13.88 -7.53 12.39
N TYR A 383 -14.05 -8.79 12.76
CA TYR A 383 -14.73 -9.20 14.00
C TYR A 383 -14.03 -8.65 15.24
N ILE A 384 -12.72 -8.86 15.36
CA ILE A 384 -11.92 -8.42 16.52
C ILE A 384 -11.87 -6.89 16.60
N ARG A 385 -11.66 -6.19 15.48
CA ARG A 385 -11.64 -4.73 15.46
C ARG A 385 -12.97 -4.14 15.87
N ARG A 386 -14.08 -4.72 15.41
CA ARG A 386 -15.41 -4.27 15.81
C ARG A 386 -15.68 -4.49 17.30
N LEU A 387 -15.16 -5.56 17.91
CA LEU A 387 -15.20 -5.75 19.37
C LEU A 387 -14.40 -4.66 20.11
N ILE A 388 -13.19 -4.34 19.62
CA ILE A 388 -12.34 -3.29 20.21
C ILE A 388 -13.00 -1.92 20.09
N ASP A 389 -13.54 -1.58 18.92
CA ASP A 389 -14.17 -0.28 18.65
C ASP A 389 -15.38 -0.04 19.58
N LEU A 390 -16.17 -1.07 19.88
CA LEU A 390 -17.33 -0.94 20.76
C LEU A 390 -16.97 -0.79 22.23
N GLU A 391 -15.93 -1.49 22.71
CA GLU A 391 -15.46 -1.35 24.09
C GLU A 391 -14.72 -0.02 24.31
N THR A 392 -14.07 0.51 23.27
CA THR A 392 -13.34 1.79 23.34
C THR A 392 -14.21 3.01 23.03
N ALA A 393 -15.44 2.83 22.55
CA ALA A 393 -16.35 3.91 22.23
C ALA A 393 -16.77 4.68 23.50
N PRO A 394 -16.54 6.01 23.60
CA PRO A 394 -16.82 6.78 24.80
C PRO A 394 -18.29 6.71 25.19
N GLY A 395 -18.59 6.24 26.40
CA GLY A 395 -19.96 6.16 26.92
C GLY A 395 -20.85 5.11 26.23
N HIS A 396 -20.30 4.26 25.35
CA HIS A 396 -21.06 3.18 24.72
C HIS A 396 -21.16 1.99 25.67
N GLN A 397 -22.39 1.56 25.95
CA GLN A 397 -22.65 0.26 26.56
C GLN A 397 -23.18 -0.67 25.48
N ILE A 398 -22.45 -1.74 25.21
CA ILE A 398 -22.86 -2.71 24.20
C ILE A 398 -24.22 -3.29 24.59
N THR A 399 -25.17 -3.17 23.67
CA THR A 399 -26.54 -3.62 23.85
C THR A 399 -26.67 -5.13 23.66
N GLY A 400 -27.73 -5.75 24.20
CA GLY A 400 -28.00 -7.17 23.99
C GLY A 400 -28.11 -7.56 22.50
N ASN A 401 -28.67 -6.67 21.66
CA ASN A 401 -28.79 -6.89 20.22
C ASN A 401 -27.44 -6.87 19.51
N GLU A 402 -26.57 -5.90 19.82
CA GLU A 402 -25.21 -5.86 19.27
C GLU A 402 -24.44 -7.13 19.62
N PHE A 403 -24.59 -7.63 20.85
CA PHE A 403 -23.97 -8.89 21.26
C PHE A 403 -24.51 -10.11 20.50
N GLN A 404 -25.81 -10.19 20.29
CA GLN A 404 -26.39 -11.30 19.53
C GLN A 404 -25.84 -11.29 18.09
N MET A 405 -25.70 -10.11 17.48
CA MET A 405 -25.07 -9.98 16.16
C MET A 405 -23.63 -10.50 16.14
N PHE A 406 -22.83 -10.27 17.20
CA PHE A 406 -21.49 -10.85 17.29
C PHE A 406 -21.50 -12.36 17.47
N ALA A 407 -22.38 -12.87 18.33
CA ALA A 407 -22.50 -14.31 18.54
C ALA A 407 -22.89 -15.01 17.23
N ASP A 408 -23.88 -14.46 16.52
CA ASP A 408 -24.34 -14.96 15.22
C ASP A 408 -23.23 -14.86 14.17
N PHE A 409 -22.55 -13.71 14.07
CA PHE A 409 -21.43 -13.53 13.14
C PHE A 409 -20.32 -14.54 13.42
N ARG A 410 -19.98 -14.75 14.70
CA ARG A 410 -18.94 -15.70 15.11
C ARG A 410 -19.31 -17.12 14.72
N THR A 411 -20.53 -17.55 15.00
CA THR A 411 -20.97 -18.90 14.67
C THR A 411 -21.07 -19.11 13.15
N VAL A 412 -21.67 -18.17 12.41
CA VAL A 412 -21.93 -18.33 10.98
C VAL A 412 -20.71 -18.02 10.09
N GLN A 413 -19.83 -17.10 10.50
CA GLN A 413 -18.71 -16.68 9.66
C GLN A 413 -17.39 -17.27 10.13
N ILE A 414 -17.08 -17.16 11.43
CA ILE A 414 -15.79 -17.60 11.97
C ILE A 414 -15.77 -19.13 12.14
N HIS A 415 -16.76 -19.70 12.81
CA HIS A 415 -16.76 -21.14 13.08
C HIS A 415 -16.96 -21.99 11.84
N ASP A 416 -17.90 -21.63 10.96
CA ASP A 416 -18.09 -22.34 9.68
C ASP A 416 -16.82 -22.33 8.82
N ARG A 417 -16.10 -21.20 8.82
CA ARG A 417 -14.83 -21.12 8.08
C ARG A 417 -13.73 -21.94 8.73
N LEU A 418 -13.61 -21.90 10.06
CA LEU A 418 -12.66 -22.75 10.79
C LEU A 418 -12.96 -24.24 10.58
N ALA A 419 -14.22 -24.65 10.65
CA ALA A 419 -14.64 -26.01 10.37
C ALA A 419 -14.23 -26.44 8.96
N SER A 420 -14.40 -25.57 7.95
CA SER A 420 -13.92 -25.80 6.59
C SER A 420 -12.40 -25.94 6.53
N ILE A 421 -11.65 -25.02 7.15
CA ILE A 421 -10.17 -25.04 7.18
C ILE A 421 -9.67 -26.36 7.76
N TYR A 422 -10.25 -26.81 8.89
CA TYR A 422 -9.84 -28.04 9.54
C TYR A 422 -10.28 -29.30 8.77
N ALA A 423 -11.47 -29.30 8.16
CA ALA A 423 -11.95 -30.42 7.36
C ALA A 423 -11.10 -30.70 6.12
N TYR A 424 -10.49 -29.66 5.55
CA TYR A 424 -9.59 -29.77 4.39
C TYR A 424 -8.10 -29.67 4.77
N SER A 425 -7.77 -29.72 6.07
CA SER A 425 -6.38 -29.68 6.50
C SER A 425 -5.65 -30.94 6.05
N GLN A 426 -4.41 -30.79 5.59
CA GLN A 426 -3.52 -31.92 5.31
C GLN A 426 -2.63 -32.29 6.51
N ASP A 427 -2.78 -31.61 7.65
CA ASP A 427 -2.03 -31.91 8.87
C ASP A 427 -2.55 -33.23 9.46
N PRO A 428 -1.74 -34.30 9.52
CA PRO A 428 -2.18 -35.61 10.01
C PRO A 428 -2.74 -35.54 11.43
N ALA A 429 -2.20 -34.68 12.30
CA ALA A 429 -2.73 -34.51 13.64
C ALA A 429 -4.13 -33.88 13.63
N ILE A 430 -4.42 -33.00 12.68
CA ILE A 430 -5.75 -32.42 12.52
C ILE A 430 -6.70 -33.47 11.96
N CYS A 431 -6.31 -34.18 10.91
CA CYS A 431 -7.09 -35.28 10.34
C CYS A 431 -7.44 -36.36 11.37
N ASP A 432 -6.49 -36.73 12.23
CA ASP A 432 -6.68 -37.76 13.26
C ASP A 432 -7.66 -37.32 14.35
N ILE A 433 -7.69 -36.03 14.71
CA ILE A 433 -8.59 -35.55 15.77
C ILE A 433 -9.96 -35.12 15.19
N VAL A 434 -10.00 -34.65 13.94
CA VAL A 434 -11.21 -34.20 13.24
C VAL A 434 -11.94 -35.36 12.54
N GLY A 435 -11.22 -36.43 12.20
CA GLY A 435 -11.71 -37.59 11.47
C GLY A 435 -12.88 -38.31 12.16
N GLY A 436 -14.10 -37.84 11.88
CA GLY A 436 -15.36 -38.44 12.35
C GLY A 436 -16.34 -37.46 13.03
N CYS A 437 -15.91 -36.25 13.39
CA CYS A 437 -16.76 -35.29 14.11
C CYS A 437 -17.56 -34.39 13.15
N ARG A 438 -18.89 -34.53 13.14
CA ARG A 438 -19.82 -33.66 12.38
C ARG A 438 -20.06 -32.29 13.02
N GLU A 439 -19.78 -32.13 14.31
CA GLU A 439 -19.98 -30.88 15.06
C GLU A 439 -18.64 -30.31 15.54
N MET A 440 -17.93 -29.67 14.59
CA MET A 440 -16.59 -29.10 14.81
C MET A 440 -16.56 -27.92 15.79
N THR A 441 -17.69 -27.20 15.91
CA THR A 441 -17.83 -25.97 16.71
C THR A 441 -17.49 -26.15 18.19
N MET A 442 -17.72 -27.33 18.78
CA MET A 442 -17.50 -27.56 20.21
C MET A 442 -16.03 -27.86 20.57
N TYR A 443 -15.19 -28.23 19.58
CA TYR A 443 -13.85 -28.78 19.83
C TYR A 443 -12.69 -27.91 19.31
N CYS A 444 -12.93 -26.89 18.48
CA CYS A 444 -11.85 -26.11 17.86
C CYS A 444 -10.87 -25.44 18.86
N GLY A 445 -11.33 -25.08 20.07
CA GLY A 445 -10.46 -24.55 21.12
C GLY A 445 -9.49 -25.60 21.69
N ILE A 446 -10.00 -26.80 22.02
CA ILE A 446 -9.24 -27.93 22.57
C ILE A 446 -8.33 -28.55 21.51
N LEU A 447 -8.83 -28.68 20.28
CA LEU A 447 -8.09 -29.18 19.11
C LEU A 447 -6.79 -28.41 18.95
N ARG A 448 -6.82 -27.07 18.99
CA ARG A 448 -5.61 -26.26 18.83
C ARG A 448 -4.60 -26.47 19.95
N ASP A 449 -5.00 -26.49 21.22
CA ASP A 449 -4.04 -26.71 22.31
C ASP A 449 -3.37 -28.08 22.23
N VAL A 450 -4.13 -29.09 21.79
CA VAL A 450 -3.58 -30.42 21.49
C VAL A 450 -2.61 -30.36 20.31
N ILE A 451 -2.98 -29.72 19.19
CA ILE A 451 -2.14 -29.59 17.98
C ILE A 451 -0.86 -28.78 18.27
N SER A 452 -0.95 -27.65 18.97
CA SER A 452 0.21 -26.83 19.36
C SER A 452 1.14 -27.62 20.30
N GLY A 453 0.59 -28.40 21.22
CA GLY A 453 1.36 -29.31 22.08
C GLY A 453 2.05 -30.43 21.29
N LEU A 454 1.38 -30.98 20.28
CA LEU A 454 1.95 -31.99 19.38
C LEU A 454 3.07 -31.41 18.49
N ARG A 455 2.89 -30.21 17.94
CA ARG A 455 3.91 -29.49 17.15
C ARG A 455 5.16 -29.18 17.98
N ALA A 456 4.99 -28.74 19.23
CA ALA A 456 6.10 -28.51 20.17
C ALA A 456 6.84 -29.81 20.54
N LYS A 457 6.15 -30.95 20.64
CA LYS A 457 6.80 -32.26 20.84
C LYS A 457 7.58 -32.73 19.61
N ASN A 458 7.06 -32.53 18.41
CA ASN A 458 7.73 -32.97 17.18
C ASN A 458 9.00 -32.16 16.85
N SER A 459 9.03 -30.86 17.19
CA SER A 459 10.24 -30.03 17.08
C SER A 459 11.32 -30.39 18.11
N LEU A 460 10.92 -30.86 19.31
CA LEU A 460 11.84 -31.42 20.32
C LEU A 460 12.34 -32.83 19.94
N GLY A 461 11.56 -33.62 19.21
CA GLY A 461 11.91 -34.98 18.77
C GLY A 461 13.01 -35.02 17.70
N HIS A 462 13.08 -34.02 16.83
CA HIS A 462 14.12 -33.92 15.79
C HIS A 462 15.49 -33.44 16.33
N GLY A 463 15.56 -32.97 17.58
CA GLY A 463 16.80 -32.52 18.22
C GLY A 463 17.62 -33.61 18.94
N ARG A 464 17.18 -34.88 18.99
CA ARG A 464 17.83 -35.93 19.81
C ARG A 464 18.38 -37.16 19.08
N HIS A 465 18.38 -37.18 17.74
CA HIS A 465 18.98 -38.27 16.96
C HIS A 465 20.09 -37.82 16.00
N LYS A 466 21.11 -37.13 16.52
CA LYS A 466 22.46 -37.18 15.94
C LYS A 466 23.48 -37.45 17.04
N GLY A 467 24.14 -38.60 16.96
CA GLY A 467 25.37 -38.86 17.69
C GLY A 467 25.32 -39.83 18.88
N ARG A 468 24.94 -41.10 18.63
CA ARG A 468 25.53 -42.23 19.36
C ARG A 468 25.38 -43.52 18.56
N LYS A 469 26.29 -43.73 17.61
CA LYS A 469 26.65 -45.08 17.17
C LYS A 469 28.08 -45.34 17.64
N ARG A 470 28.20 -46.35 18.50
CA ARG A 470 29.42 -47.05 18.88
C ARG A 470 29.93 -47.81 17.66
N ASN A 471 31.15 -47.54 17.22
CA ASN A 471 32.33 -48.41 17.34
C ASN A 471 33.50 -47.74 16.64
#